data_AF-A0A967CXH3-F1
#
_entry.id   AF-A0A967CXH3-F1
#
_cell.length_a   1.000
_cell.length_b   1.000
_cell.length_c   1.000
_cell.angle_alpha   90.00
_cell.angle_beta   90.00
_cell.angle_gamma   90.00
#
_symmetry.space_group_name_H-M   'P 1'
#
loop_
_entity.id
_entity.type
_entity.pdbx_description
1 polymer ?
#
loop_
_entity_poly.entity_id
_entity_poly.type
_entity_poly.pdbx_seq_one_letter_code
_entity_poly.pdbx_strand_id
1 'polypeptide(L)'
;MTSYADIKRITTELRERDPRLGLVKGVVVIRPCGHWVRGLFLERRTPKDVFVLSTLVQALYVPRSDIRPGLGRQVRAPRERGAPSGVWNPFWPNCGKLLADLAVEHLLPEVEAAATPDTFPSILDKAVIPLAVTDERILTHALAGRLEEAAAMARAYLKTHQGAPWARVKPSDRRRRERLIRIFESGQARTNRLLRTFERTMARRLGVEKWWEWKPFVDA
;
A
#
# COMPACT_ATOMS: atom_id res chain seq x y z
N MET A 1 5.80 9.25 -26.98
CA MET A 1 6.22 8.46 -25.79
C MET A 1 5.77 9.21 -24.56
N THR A 2 4.96 8.60 -23.67
CA THR A 2 4.56 9.22 -22.39
C THR A 2 5.79 9.37 -21.51
N SER A 3 6.35 10.55 -21.45
CA SER A 3 7.54 10.93 -20.70
C SER A 3 7.25 11.10 -19.21
N TYR A 4 8.29 11.24 -18.39
CA TYR A 4 8.15 11.67 -17.00
C TYR A 4 7.46 13.05 -16.90
N ALA A 5 7.63 13.91 -17.92
CA ALA A 5 6.97 15.20 -17.99
C ALA A 5 5.43 15.06 -18.12
N ASP A 6 4.95 14.01 -18.80
CA ASP A 6 3.51 13.76 -18.96
C ASP A 6 2.85 13.33 -17.64
N ILE A 7 3.52 12.45 -16.87
CA ILE A 7 3.08 12.11 -15.51
C ILE A 7 3.16 13.35 -14.62
N LYS A 8 4.23 14.14 -14.71
CA LYS A 8 4.38 15.37 -13.92
C LYS A 8 3.26 16.36 -14.24
N ARG A 9 2.83 16.50 -15.50
CA ARG A 9 1.70 17.35 -15.90
C ARG A 9 0.39 16.88 -15.26
N ILE A 10 0.02 15.61 -15.44
CA ILE A 10 -1.21 15.04 -14.86
C ILE A 10 -1.23 15.17 -13.34
N THR A 11 -0.08 14.89 -12.71
CA THR A 11 0.04 15.00 -11.25
C THR A 11 0.08 16.44 -10.75
N THR A 12 0.39 17.43 -11.59
CA THR A 12 0.30 18.85 -11.24
C THR A 12 -1.15 19.27 -11.14
N GLU A 13 -1.99 18.97 -12.14
CA GLU A 13 -3.42 19.27 -12.12
C GLU A 13 -4.11 18.63 -10.90
N LEU A 14 -3.77 17.38 -10.58
CA LEU A 14 -4.24 16.71 -9.37
C LEU A 14 -3.89 17.46 -8.09
N ARG A 15 -2.62 17.89 -7.96
CA ARG A 15 -2.11 18.55 -6.75
C ARG A 15 -2.63 19.97 -6.58
N GLU A 16 -2.98 20.64 -7.67
CA GLU A 16 -3.69 21.92 -7.64
C GLU A 16 -5.10 21.76 -7.07
N ARG A 17 -5.76 20.63 -7.33
CA ARG A 17 -7.10 20.33 -6.80
C ARG A 17 -7.13 19.85 -5.36
N ASP A 18 -6.16 19.05 -4.95
CA ASP A 18 -6.00 18.63 -3.56
C ASP A 18 -4.56 18.90 -3.08
N PRO A 19 -4.36 19.97 -2.27
CA PRO A 19 -3.02 20.35 -1.83
C PRO A 19 -2.38 19.30 -0.93
N ARG A 20 -3.13 18.32 -0.38
CA ARG A 20 -2.58 17.23 0.42
C ARG A 20 -1.76 16.26 -0.43
N LEU A 21 -1.91 16.27 -1.75
CA LEU A 21 -1.20 15.37 -2.64
C LEU A 21 0.29 15.75 -2.81
N GLY A 22 1.14 14.73 -2.73
CA GLY A 22 2.58 14.81 -2.99
C GLY A 22 3.01 13.82 -4.06
N LEU A 23 4.15 14.07 -4.71
CA LEU A 23 4.76 13.15 -5.67
C LEU A 23 6.04 12.54 -5.07
N VAL A 24 6.10 11.22 -4.98
CA VAL A 24 7.29 10.47 -4.53
C VAL A 24 7.56 9.33 -5.50
N LYS A 25 8.75 9.35 -6.12
CA LYS A 25 9.21 8.30 -7.06
C LYS A 25 8.17 7.93 -8.14
N GLY A 26 7.45 8.93 -8.66
CA GLY A 26 6.41 8.74 -9.70
C GLY A 26 5.04 8.31 -9.17
N VAL A 27 4.85 8.28 -7.85
CA VAL A 27 3.60 7.91 -7.19
C VAL A 27 2.97 9.14 -6.53
N VAL A 28 1.68 9.34 -6.75
CA VAL A 28 0.90 10.37 -6.06
C VAL A 28 0.51 9.82 -4.70
N VAL A 29 0.89 10.50 -3.62
CA VAL A 29 0.60 10.07 -2.25
C VAL A 29 -0.19 11.15 -1.50
N ILE A 30 -1.07 10.71 -0.60
CA ILE A 30 -1.87 11.57 0.27
C ILE A 30 -1.10 11.83 1.57
N ARG A 31 -0.96 13.10 1.93
CA ARG A 31 -0.33 13.54 3.17
C ARG A 31 -1.38 13.81 4.27
N PRO A 32 -1.07 13.55 5.55
CA PRO A 32 0.12 12.85 6.05
C PRO A 32 0.04 11.33 5.81
N CYS A 33 1.21 10.68 5.80
CA CYS A 33 1.35 9.22 5.84
C CYS A 33 1.43 8.78 7.31
N GLY A 34 0.43 8.04 7.78
CA GLY A 34 0.49 7.38 9.09
C GLY A 34 1.18 6.02 8.96
N HIS A 35 0.50 4.96 9.42
CA HIS A 35 0.95 3.58 9.23
C HIS A 35 0.87 3.09 7.79
N TRP A 36 0.17 3.82 6.91
CA TRP A 36 0.02 3.49 5.49
C TRP A 36 0.43 4.67 4.61
N VAL A 37 1.08 4.34 3.50
CA VAL A 37 1.15 5.20 2.32
C VAL A 37 -0.13 4.99 1.53
N ARG A 38 -0.84 6.08 1.27
CA ARG A 38 -2.09 6.10 0.50
C ARG A 38 -1.92 6.92 -0.75
N GLY A 39 -2.61 6.58 -1.83
CA GLY A 39 -2.71 7.47 -2.99
C GLY A 39 -2.99 6.73 -4.29
N LEU A 40 -2.37 7.21 -5.37
CA LEU A 40 -2.59 6.74 -6.73
C LEU A 40 -1.26 6.39 -7.38
N PHE A 41 -1.24 5.20 -7.99
CA PHE A 41 -0.10 4.70 -8.74
C PHE A 41 -0.41 4.80 -10.23
N LEU A 42 0.37 5.60 -10.96
CA LEU A 42 0.25 5.74 -12.42
C LEU A 42 1.37 4.91 -13.06
N GLU A 43 1.06 3.66 -13.38
CA GLU A 43 2.01 2.72 -13.98
C GLU A 43 2.05 2.89 -15.50
N ARG A 44 3.24 3.12 -16.06
CA ARG A 44 3.42 3.11 -17.52
C ARG A 44 3.30 1.68 -18.03
N ARG A 45 2.55 1.48 -19.12
CA ARG A 45 2.48 0.19 -19.81
C ARG A 45 3.08 0.30 -21.21
N THR A 46 3.23 -0.85 -21.85
CA THR A 46 3.49 -0.96 -23.29
C THR A 46 2.13 -1.25 -23.95
N PRO A 47 1.70 -0.49 -24.97
CA PRO A 47 2.44 0.54 -25.72
C PRO A 47 2.72 1.85 -24.93
N LYS A 48 3.80 2.56 -25.29
CA LYS A 48 4.45 3.62 -24.49
C LYS A 48 3.62 4.91 -24.32
N ASP A 49 2.42 4.95 -24.85
CA ASP A 49 1.48 6.06 -24.90
C ASP A 49 0.28 5.87 -23.96
N VAL A 50 0.24 4.78 -23.19
CA VAL A 50 -0.82 4.54 -22.20
C VAL A 50 -0.27 4.30 -20.80
N PHE A 51 -1.11 4.51 -19.80
CA PHE A 51 -0.84 4.17 -18.41
C PHE A 51 -2.02 3.44 -17.77
N VAL A 52 -1.71 2.74 -16.68
CA VAL A 52 -2.67 2.13 -15.79
C VAL A 52 -2.73 2.95 -14.52
N LEU A 53 -3.94 3.31 -14.12
CA LEU A 53 -4.21 3.94 -12.83
C LEU A 53 -4.60 2.84 -11.84
N SER A 54 -3.95 2.82 -10.69
CA SER A 54 -4.34 1.97 -9.56
C SER A 54 -4.44 2.79 -8.29
N THR A 55 -5.40 2.46 -7.42
CA THR A 55 -5.35 2.93 -6.04
C THR A 55 -4.17 2.29 -5.31
N LEU A 56 -3.67 2.96 -4.28
CA LEU A 56 -2.53 2.52 -3.49
C LEU A 56 -2.85 2.64 -2.00
N VAL A 57 -2.75 1.53 -1.28
CA VAL A 57 -2.67 1.50 0.18
C VAL A 57 -1.56 0.53 0.56
N GLN A 58 -0.46 1.03 1.13
CA GLN A 58 0.70 0.21 1.48
C GLN A 58 1.10 0.45 2.93
N ALA A 59 1.10 -0.60 3.74
CA ALA A 59 1.56 -0.56 5.13
C ALA A 59 3.07 -0.22 5.20
N LEU A 60 3.43 0.77 6.02
CA LEU A 60 4.80 1.16 6.31
C LEU A 60 5.46 0.27 7.37
N TYR A 61 4.68 -0.43 8.19
CA TYR A 61 5.21 -1.37 9.18
C TYR A 61 5.63 -2.72 8.58
N VAL A 62 5.49 -2.90 7.25
CA VAL A 62 5.96 -4.10 6.55
C VAL A 62 7.25 -3.79 5.77
N PRO A 63 8.39 -4.41 6.12
CA PRO A 63 9.64 -4.20 5.39
C PRO A 63 9.53 -4.60 3.92
N ARG A 64 9.80 -3.66 3.00
CA ARG A 64 9.78 -3.84 1.55
C ARG A 64 10.86 -3.01 0.86
N SER A 65 11.11 -3.28 -0.42
CA SER A 65 12.09 -2.56 -1.25
C SER A 65 11.55 -1.31 -1.92
N ASP A 66 10.26 -1.29 -2.22
CA ASP A 66 9.64 -0.44 -3.23
C ASP A 66 8.16 -0.15 -2.89
N ILE A 67 7.61 0.88 -3.52
CA ILE A 67 6.16 1.14 -3.53
C ILE A 67 5.57 0.26 -4.64
N ARG A 68 4.59 -0.59 -4.30
CA ARG A 68 3.98 -1.52 -5.27
C ARG A 68 2.53 -1.15 -5.58
N PRO A 69 2.08 -1.34 -6.83
CA PRO A 69 0.67 -1.16 -7.21
C PRO A 69 -0.27 -2.21 -6.60
N GLY A 70 0.26 -3.32 -6.08
CA GLY A 70 -0.49 -4.57 -5.84
C GLY A 70 -1.37 -4.65 -4.59
N LEU A 71 -1.68 -3.54 -3.92
CA LEU A 71 -2.61 -3.54 -2.78
C LEU A 71 -3.84 -2.65 -3.01
N GLY A 72 -4.06 -2.13 -4.22
CA GLY A 72 -5.27 -1.39 -4.54
C GLY A 72 -5.93 -1.88 -5.82
N ARG A 73 -7.06 -1.24 -6.15
CA ARG A 73 -7.88 -1.54 -7.31
C ARG A 73 -7.31 -0.86 -8.55
N GLN A 74 -7.24 -1.60 -9.66
CA GLN A 74 -6.99 -1.02 -10.97
C GLN A 74 -8.23 -0.23 -11.45
N VAL A 75 -8.03 1.04 -11.78
CA VAL A 75 -9.08 1.96 -12.23
C VAL A 75 -9.05 2.04 -13.75
N ARG A 76 -10.13 1.54 -14.37
CA ARG A 76 -10.29 1.56 -15.83
C ARG A 76 -10.66 2.97 -16.28
N ALA A 77 -10.03 3.42 -17.38
CA ALA A 77 -10.43 4.66 -18.02
C ALA A 77 -11.89 4.59 -18.50
N PRO A 78 -12.63 5.71 -18.48
CA PRO A 78 -13.93 5.81 -19.14
C PRO A 78 -13.84 5.40 -20.61
N ARG A 79 -14.92 4.87 -21.18
CA ARG A 79 -14.97 4.57 -22.62
C ARG A 79 -14.99 5.88 -23.42
N GLU A 80 -13.85 6.28 -23.97
CA GLU A 80 -13.78 7.28 -25.04
C GLU A 80 -13.79 6.62 -26.43
N ARG A 81 -14.31 7.32 -27.45
CA ARG A 81 -14.30 6.83 -28.84
C ARG A 81 -12.85 6.69 -29.31
N GLY A 82 -12.48 5.50 -29.79
CA GLY A 82 -11.15 5.22 -30.35
C GLY A 82 -10.08 4.84 -29.31
N ALA A 83 -10.42 4.74 -28.03
CA ALA A 83 -9.52 4.28 -26.98
C ALA A 83 -9.61 2.76 -26.77
N PRO A 84 -8.47 2.05 -26.59
CA PRO A 84 -8.50 0.68 -26.09
C PRO A 84 -9.21 0.64 -24.72
N SER A 85 -10.12 -0.32 -24.53
CA SER A 85 -10.92 -0.39 -23.31
C SER A 85 -10.06 -0.50 -22.06
N GLY A 86 -10.21 0.44 -21.12
CA GLY A 86 -9.69 0.33 -19.75
C GLY A 86 -8.25 0.78 -19.54
N VAL A 87 -7.62 1.44 -20.52
CA VAL A 87 -6.30 2.08 -20.38
C VAL A 87 -6.42 3.59 -20.48
N TRP A 88 -5.59 4.31 -19.73
CA TRP A 88 -5.57 5.77 -19.75
C TRP A 88 -4.56 6.27 -20.77
N ASN A 89 -4.88 7.33 -21.50
CA ASN A 89 -3.97 7.98 -22.42
C ASN A 89 -3.74 9.44 -21.98
N PRO A 90 -2.50 9.83 -21.63
CA PRO A 90 -2.19 11.18 -21.16
C PRO A 90 -2.38 12.24 -22.24
N PHE A 91 -2.42 11.85 -23.53
CA PHE A 91 -2.59 12.75 -24.66
C PHE A 91 -4.06 13.07 -24.96
N TRP A 92 -5.04 12.46 -24.27
CA TRP A 92 -6.42 12.90 -24.41
C TRP A 92 -6.57 14.35 -23.90
N PRO A 93 -7.28 15.23 -24.63
CA PRO A 93 -7.39 16.65 -24.29
C PRO A 93 -7.82 16.93 -22.85
N ASN A 94 -8.62 16.04 -22.25
CA ASN A 94 -9.17 16.19 -20.90
C ASN A 94 -8.66 15.13 -19.91
N CYS A 95 -7.60 14.37 -20.22
CA CYS A 95 -7.15 13.27 -19.36
C CYS A 95 -6.84 13.73 -17.93
N GLY A 96 -6.10 14.84 -17.79
CA GLY A 96 -5.69 15.36 -16.48
C GLY A 96 -6.89 15.81 -15.65
N LYS A 97 -7.78 16.61 -16.25
CA LYS A 97 -9.04 17.05 -15.64
C LYS A 97 -9.91 15.89 -15.19
N LEU A 98 -10.19 14.93 -16.08
CA LEU A 98 -11.00 13.74 -15.78
C LEU A 98 -10.40 12.90 -14.66
N LEU A 99 -9.08 12.71 -14.68
CA LEU A 99 -8.39 11.96 -13.64
C LEU A 99 -8.43 12.71 -12.31
N ALA A 100 -8.33 14.05 -12.33
CA ALA A 100 -8.43 14.88 -11.13
C ALA A 100 -9.83 14.86 -10.52
N ASP A 101 -10.88 14.98 -11.33
CA ASP A 101 -12.28 14.84 -10.90
C ASP A 101 -12.50 13.46 -10.25
N LEU A 102 -12.17 12.39 -10.99
CA LEU A 102 -12.30 11.01 -10.52
C LEU A 102 -11.50 10.74 -9.24
N ALA A 103 -10.28 11.28 -9.14
CA ALA A 103 -9.44 11.11 -7.97
C ALA A 103 -10.07 11.73 -6.74
N VAL A 104 -10.41 13.02 -6.80
CA VAL A 104 -10.91 13.78 -5.65
C VAL A 104 -12.28 13.28 -5.21
N GLU A 105 -13.19 13.00 -6.14
CA GLU A 105 -14.57 12.62 -5.83
C GLU A 105 -14.71 11.17 -5.37
N HIS A 106 -13.84 10.26 -5.85
CA HIS A 106 -14.05 8.83 -5.65
C HIS A 106 -12.82 8.10 -5.10
N LEU A 107 -11.64 8.28 -5.71
CA LEU A 107 -10.50 7.41 -5.40
C LEU A 107 -9.79 7.78 -4.10
N LEU A 108 -9.61 9.08 -3.80
CA LEU A 108 -8.96 9.52 -2.57
C LEU A 108 -9.80 9.14 -1.33
N PRO A 109 -11.13 9.37 -1.29
CA PRO A 109 -11.97 8.88 -0.20
C PRO A 109 -11.89 7.35 -0.03
N GLU A 110 -11.89 6.58 -1.13
CA GLU A 110 -11.77 5.12 -1.12
C GLU A 110 -10.50 4.66 -0.39
N VAL A 111 -9.32 5.22 -0.73
CA VAL A 111 -8.06 4.81 -0.10
C VAL A 111 -7.88 5.35 1.32
N GLU A 112 -8.52 6.47 1.66
CA GLU A 112 -8.52 7.00 3.03
C GLU A 112 -9.33 6.12 3.97
N ALA A 113 -10.53 5.72 3.57
CA ALA A 113 -11.40 4.84 4.35
C ALA A 113 -10.78 3.45 4.56
N ALA A 114 -9.98 2.99 3.61
CA ALA A 114 -9.43 1.64 3.64
C ALA A 114 -8.15 1.52 4.53
N ALA A 115 -7.51 2.63 4.89
CA ALA A 115 -6.26 2.67 5.64
C ALA A 115 -6.46 2.69 7.17
N THR A 116 -7.14 1.67 7.69
CA THR A 116 -7.30 1.43 9.13
C THR A 116 -7.02 -0.05 9.44
N PRO A 117 -6.70 -0.45 10.68
CA PRO A 117 -6.42 -1.84 11.00
C PRO A 117 -7.65 -2.75 10.80
N ASP A 118 -8.85 -2.19 10.89
CA ASP A 118 -10.11 -2.93 10.71
C ASP A 118 -10.48 -3.11 9.25
N THR A 119 -10.23 -2.10 8.42
CA THR A 119 -10.61 -2.11 7.01
C THR A 119 -9.51 -2.65 6.10
N PHE A 120 -8.25 -2.44 6.46
CA PHE A 120 -7.10 -2.82 5.64
C PHE A 120 -7.05 -4.33 5.31
N PRO A 121 -7.39 -5.26 6.22
CA PRO A 121 -7.47 -6.68 5.90
C PRO A 121 -8.40 -6.99 4.73
N SER A 122 -9.53 -6.29 4.59
CA SER A 122 -10.49 -6.50 3.49
C SER A 122 -9.92 -6.08 2.13
N ILE A 123 -8.97 -5.15 2.10
CA ILE A 123 -8.24 -4.81 0.87
C ILE A 123 -7.33 -5.96 0.46
N LEU A 124 -6.66 -6.60 1.44
CA LEU A 124 -5.79 -7.75 1.18
C LEU A 124 -6.59 -8.92 0.56
N ASP A 125 -7.86 -9.09 0.93
CA ASP A 125 -8.73 -10.13 0.34
C ASP A 125 -9.11 -9.84 -1.12
N LYS A 126 -9.09 -8.58 -1.54
CA LYS A 126 -9.35 -8.17 -2.93
C LYS A 126 -8.11 -8.29 -3.83
N ALA A 127 -6.96 -8.64 -3.28
CA ALA A 127 -5.75 -8.85 -4.08
C ALA A 127 -5.91 -10.06 -5.01
N VAL A 128 -5.25 -10.00 -6.18
CA VAL A 128 -5.28 -11.06 -7.23
C VAL A 128 -4.96 -12.45 -6.67
N ILE A 129 -4.14 -12.50 -5.61
CA ILE A 129 -3.87 -13.72 -4.86
C ILE A 129 -4.24 -13.44 -3.40
N PRO A 130 -5.40 -13.90 -2.93
CA PRO A 130 -5.76 -13.83 -1.51
C PRO A 130 -4.78 -14.71 -0.73
N LEU A 131 -3.86 -14.07 -0.02
CA LEU A 131 -2.91 -14.78 0.84
C LEU A 131 -3.47 -14.71 2.26
N ALA A 132 -4.06 -15.82 2.72
CA ALA A 132 -4.73 -15.90 4.02
C ALA A 132 -3.80 -15.51 5.19
N VAL A 133 -2.49 -15.74 5.07
CA VAL A 133 -1.49 -15.44 6.11
C VAL A 133 -0.28 -14.71 5.50
N THR A 134 -0.29 -13.38 5.59
CA THR A 134 0.80 -12.49 5.13
C THR A 134 1.44 -11.71 6.28
N ASP A 135 2.63 -11.15 6.03
CA ASP A 135 3.25 -10.15 6.92
C ASP A 135 2.29 -8.99 7.18
N GLU A 136 1.65 -8.50 6.13
CA GLU A 136 0.68 -7.40 6.19
C GLU A 136 -0.42 -7.73 7.18
N ARG A 137 -1.06 -8.91 7.05
CA ARG A 137 -2.17 -9.30 7.92
C ARG A 137 -1.71 -9.47 9.36
N ILE A 138 -0.66 -10.25 9.60
CA ILE A 138 -0.11 -10.48 10.95
C ILE A 138 0.21 -9.16 11.66
N LEU A 139 0.94 -8.26 10.99
CA LEU A 139 1.37 -7.01 11.60
C LEU A 139 0.22 -6.00 11.73
N THR A 140 -0.83 -6.10 10.91
CA THR A 140 -2.04 -5.28 11.06
C THR A 140 -2.83 -5.68 12.31
N HIS A 141 -2.99 -6.99 12.58
CA HIS A 141 -3.59 -7.45 13.85
C HIS A 141 -2.76 -6.99 15.05
N ALA A 142 -1.43 -7.06 14.96
CA ALA A 142 -0.55 -6.59 16.02
C ALA A 142 -0.63 -5.07 16.24
N LEU A 143 -0.75 -4.29 15.16
CA LEU A 143 -0.98 -2.86 15.22
C LEU A 143 -2.32 -2.51 15.90
N ALA A 144 -3.35 -3.32 15.66
CA ALA A 144 -4.70 -3.17 16.24
C ALA A 144 -4.81 -3.62 17.71
N GLY A 145 -3.72 -4.04 18.35
CA GLY A 145 -3.77 -4.58 19.72
C GLY A 145 -4.14 -6.06 19.83
N ARG A 146 -4.40 -6.75 18.71
CA ARG A 146 -4.82 -8.16 18.67
C ARG A 146 -3.60 -9.09 18.66
N LEU A 147 -2.78 -9.01 19.71
CA LEU A 147 -1.48 -9.69 19.78
C LEU A 147 -1.60 -11.22 19.76
N GLU A 148 -2.61 -11.78 20.41
CA GLU A 148 -2.86 -13.23 20.43
C GLU A 148 -3.19 -13.74 19.02
N GLU A 149 -4.07 -13.06 18.30
CA GLU A 149 -4.41 -13.38 16.92
C GLU A 149 -3.19 -13.26 15.99
N ALA A 150 -2.42 -12.17 16.13
CA ALA A 150 -1.19 -11.97 15.36
C ALA A 150 -0.17 -13.10 15.60
N ALA A 151 0.00 -13.52 16.86
CA ALA A 151 0.85 -14.65 17.22
C ALA A 151 0.32 -15.98 16.66
N ALA A 152 -0.99 -16.23 16.75
CA ALA A 152 -1.63 -17.42 16.21
C ALA A 152 -1.44 -17.52 14.70
N MET A 153 -1.63 -16.42 13.96
CA MET A 153 -1.36 -16.35 12.51
C MET A 153 0.11 -16.61 12.19
N ALA A 154 1.05 -16.02 12.94
CA ALA A 154 2.47 -16.25 12.73
C ALA A 154 2.86 -17.71 12.98
N ARG A 155 2.25 -18.39 13.96
CA ARG A 155 2.42 -19.84 14.18
C ARG A 155 1.77 -20.65 13.07
N ALA A 156 0.58 -20.28 12.62
CA ALA A 156 -0.12 -20.95 11.53
C ALA A 156 0.73 -20.95 10.27
N TYR A 157 1.33 -19.82 9.90
CA TYR A 157 2.27 -19.71 8.79
C TYR A 157 3.40 -20.75 8.86
N LEU A 158 4.00 -20.91 10.05
CA LEU A 158 5.06 -21.89 10.27
C LEU A 158 4.57 -23.33 10.12
N LYS A 159 3.33 -23.63 10.57
CA LYS A 159 2.73 -24.96 10.46
C LYS A 159 2.36 -25.32 9.02
N THR A 160 1.72 -24.42 8.26
CA THR A 160 1.24 -24.72 6.89
C THR A 160 2.38 -25.08 5.93
N HIS A 161 3.60 -24.64 6.23
CA HIS A 161 4.78 -24.81 5.38
C HIS A 161 5.77 -25.86 5.90
N GLN A 162 5.43 -26.60 6.96
CA GLN A 162 6.25 -27.71 7.48
C GLN A 162 6.02 -29.04 6.74
N GLY A 163 4.93 -29.20 5.97
CA GLY A 163 4.53 -30.47 5.38
C GLY A 163 4.53 -30.58 3.85
N ALA A 164 4.67 -29.47 3.11
CA ALA A 164 4.64 -29.49 1.64
C ALA A 164 6.06 -29.47 1.04
N PRO A 165 6.45 -30.45 0.18
CA PRO A 165 7.79 -30.55 -0.39
C PRO A 165 8.26 -29.29 -1.14
N TRP A 166 7.34 -28.57 -1.75
CA TRP A 166 7.57 -27.32 -2.51
C TRP A 166 7.47 -26.05 -1.66
N ALA A 167 7.07 -26.14 -0.39
CA ALA A 167 6.77 -24.98 0.45
C ALA A 167 7.68 -24.88 1.68
N ARG A 168 8.93 -25.38 1.62
CA ARG A 168 9.86 -25.26 2.75
C ARG A 168 10.05 -23.79 3.14
N VAL A 169 9.63 -23.43 4.36
CA VAL A 169 9.94 -22.12 4.95
C VAL A 169 11.46 -21.97 4.98
N LYS A 170 11.97 -20.88 4.41
CA LYS A 170 13.41 -20.59 4.51
C LYS A 170 13.77 -20.43 6.00
N PRO A 171 14.93 -20.92 6.47
CA PRO A 171 15.35 -20.74 7.86
C PRO A 171 15.36 -19.28 8.33
N SER A 172 15.57 -18.33 7.42
CA SER A 172 15.44 -16.89 7.70
C SER A 172 14.01 -16.48 8.05
N ASP A 173 13.02 -16.97 7.30
CA ASP A 173 11.61 -16.63 7.51
C ASP A 173 11.08 -17.25 8.79
N ARG A 174 11.51 -18.49 9.10
CA ARG A 174 11.21 -19.14 10.37
C ARG A 174 11.72 -18.32 11.56
N ARG A 175 13.01 -17.97 11.57
CA ARG A 175 13.62 -17.16 12.64
C ARG A 175 12.94 -15.80 12.79
N ARG A 176 12.58 -15.16 11.68
CA ARG A 176 11.83 -13.89 11.68
C ARG A 176 10.47 -14.04 12.36
N ARG A 177 9.71 -15.09 12.03
CA ARG A 177 8.39 -15.37 12.62
C ARG A 177 8.46 -15.70 14.11
N GLU A 178 9.39 -16.55 14.52
CA GLU A 178 9.61 -16.88 15.94
C GLU A 178 10.01 -15.64 16.75
N ARG A 179 10.77 -14.71 16.15
CA ARG A 179 11.06 -13.41 16.78
C ARG A 179 9.82 -12.54 16.91
N LEU A 180 8.97 -12.47 15.88
CA LEU A 180 7.72 -11.71 15.95
C LEU A 180 6.79 -12.24 17.05
N ILE A 181 6.62 -13.56 17.14
CA ILE A 181 5.80 -14.21 18.18
C ILE A 181 6.28 -13.79 19.57
N ARG A 182 7.58 -13.91 19.86
CA ARG A 182 8.15 -13.49 21.16
C ARG A 182 7.94 -12.01 21.46
N ILE A 183 7.93 -11.16 20.44
CA ILE A 183 7.67 -9.72 20.60
C ILE A 183 6.21 -9.48 20.94
N PHE A 184 5.28 -10.15 20.26
CA PHE A 184 3.84 -10.05 20.56
C PHE A 184 3.53 -10.55 21.97
N GLU A 185 4.12 -11.67 22.39
CA GLU A 185 4.00 -12.21 23.76
C GLU A 185 4.57 -11.26 24.84
N SER A 186 5.46 -10.33 24.47
CA SER A 186 5.98 -9.31 25.39
C SER A 186 5.05 -8.10 25.55
N GLY A 187 3.89 -8.07 24.89
CA GLY A 187 2.88 -7.02 25.03
C GLY A 187 2.96 -5.86 24.03
N GLN A 188 1.98 -4.95 24.13
CA GLN A 188 1.74 -3.92 23.12
C GLN A 188 2.86 -2.88 23.06
N ALA A 189 3.42 -2.48 24.21
CA ALA A 189 4.50 -1.50 24.26
C ALA A 189 5.73 -1.94 23.43
N ARG A 190 6.15 -3.21 23.57
CA ARG A 190 7.28 -3.75 22.80
C ARG A 190 6.95 -3.88 21.32
N THR A 191 5.72 -4.29 21.02
CA THR A 191 5.21 -4.39 19.65
C THR A 191 5.19 -3.03 18.95
N ASN A 192 4.64 -1.98 19.59
CA ASN A 192 4.61 -0.61 19.08
C ASN A 192 6.03 -0.08 18.80
N ARG A 193 7.02 -0.36 19.67
CA ARG A 193 8.43 0.02 19.42
C ARG A 193 8.99 -0.64 18.16
N LEU A 194 8.68 -1.93 17.94
CA LEU A 194 9.09 -2.64 16.72
C LEU A 194 8.43 -2.03 15.48
N LEU A 195 7.10 -1.87 15.49
CA LEU A 195 6.33 -1.35 14.36
C LEU A 195 6.78 0.08 14.00
N ARG A 196 6.99 0.95 14.99
CA ARG A 196 7.53 2.30 14.78
C ARG A 196 8.91 2.29 14.12
N THR A 197 9.76 1.31 14.48
CA THR A 197 11.09 1.16 13.86
C THR A 197 10.97 0.74 12.40
N PHE A 198 10.09 -0.21 12.10
CA PHE A 198 9.80 -0.61 10.72
C PHE A 198 9.25 0.54 9.90
N GLU A 199 8.27 1.27 10.44
CA GLU A 199 7.67 2.41 9.74
C GLU A 199 8.65 3.51 9.45
N ARG A 200 9.48 3.91 10.43
CA ARG A 200 10.52 4.91 10.19
C ARG A 200 11.47 4.48 9.07
N THR A 201 11.92 3.22 9.14
CA THR A 201 12.83 2.65 8.14
C THR A 201 12.19 2.66 6.75
N MET A 202 10.92 2.29 6.67
CA MET A 202 10.18 2.25 5.42
C MET A 202 9.85 3.64 4.90
N ALA A 203 9.45 4.58 5.75
CA ALA A 203 9.19 5.96 5.38
C ALA A 203 10.43 6.60 4.74
N ARG A 204 11.61 6.40 5.34
CA ARG A 204 12.90 6.83 4.78
C ARG A 204 13.20 6.12 3.46
N ARG A 205 13.11 4.78 3.41
CA ARG A 205 13.42 3.99 2.21
C ARG A 205 12.53 4.36 1.02
N LEU A 206 11.25 4.58 1.26
CA LEU A 206 10.28 4.94 0.23
C LEU A 206 10.34 6.43 -0.14
N GLY A 207 10.97 7.28 0.69
CA GLY A 207 11.10 8.71 0.44
C GLY A 207 9.88 9.53 0.88
N VAL A 208 9.07 8.99 1.79
CA VAL A 208 7.87 9.64 2.35
C VAL A 208 8.09 10.16 3.78
N GLU A 209 9.31 10.07 4.32
CA GLU A 209 9.66 10.44 5.70
C GLU A 209 9.21 11.86 6.09
N LYS A 210 9.38 12.85 5.19
CA LYS A 210 8.93 14.23 5.40
C LYS A 210 7.41 14.39 5.58
N TRP A 211 6.63 13.36 5.27
CA TRP A 211 5.18 13.32 5.40
C TRP A 211 4.73 12.24 6.38
N TRP A 212 5.66 11.53 7.01
CA TRP A 212 5.35 10.43 7.91
C TRP A 212 5.21 10.93 9.35
N GLU A 213 4.09 10.56 9.96
CA GLU A 213 3.79 10.82 11.36
C GLU A 213 3.39 9.52 12.04
N TRP A 214 4.15 9.11 13.05
CA TRP A 214 3.77 7.97 13.88
C TRP A 214 2.56 8.34 14.74
N LYS A 215 1.54 7.48 14.75
CA LYS A 215 0.39 7.57 15.66
C LYS A 215 0.27 6.23 16.38
N PRO A 216 0.13 6.14 17.70
CA PRO A 216 -0.24 4.86 18.31
C PRO A 216 -1.70 4.53 17.96
N PHE A 217 -2.01 3.25 17.73
CA PHE A 217 -3.40 2.77 17.57
C PHE A 217 -4.05 2.36 18.89
N VAL A 218 -3.23 2.00 19.88
CA VAL A 218 -3.64 1.62 21.22
C VAL A 218 -2.64 2.27 22.17
N ASP A 219 -3.15 2.98 23.17
CA ASP A 219 -2.32 3.51 24.25
C ASP A 219 -1.71 2.32 25.01
N ALA A 220 -0.39 2.39 25.21
CA ALA A 220 0.41 1.30 25.74
C ALA A 220 0.48 1.31 27.27
#